data_AF-A0A7S9L325-F1
#
_entry.id   AF-A0A7S9L325-F1
#
_cell.length_a   1.000
_cell.length_b   1.000
_cell.length_c   1.000
_cell.angle_alpha   90.00
_cell.angle_beta   90.00
_cell.angle_gamma   90.00
#
_symmetry.space_group_name_H-M   'P 1'
#
loop_
_entity.id
_entity.type
_entity.pdbx_description
1 polymer ?
#
loop_
_entity_poly.entity_id
_entity_poly.type
_entity_poly.pdbx_seq_one_letter_code
_entity_poly.pdbx_strand_id
1 'polypeptide(L)' 'MNIQTTKLELLKTILENENSEFIQRVADFVKNENADIWRDLTVSEQAEIKKGIAELERGERVSYESFLTKIFNG' A
#
# COMPACT_ATOMS: atom_id res chain seq x y z
N MET A 1 11.82 -18.01 -10.46
CA MET A 1 10.69 -17.49 -11.27
C MET A 1 11.24 -17.07 -12.63
N ASN A 2 10.66 -17.56 -13.73
CA ASN A 2 11.01 -17.09 -15.07
C ASN A 2 10.07 -15.92 -15.42
N ILE A 3 10.62 -14.70 -15.51
CA ILE A 3 9.84 -13.48 -15.72
C ILE A 3 9.00 -13.55 -17.00
N GLN A 4 9.51 -14.17 -18.07
CA GLN A 4 8.78 -14.27 -19.33
C GLN A 4 7.59 -15.22 -19.21
N THR A 5 7.78 -16.37 -18.54
CA THR A 5 6.70 -17.30 -18.25
C THR A 5 5.62 -16.65 -17.40
N THR A 6 5.99 -15.95 -16.32
CA THR A 6 5.05 -15.27 -15.44
C THR A 6 4.26 -14.17 -16.16
N LYS A 7 4.87 -13.42 -17.08
CA LYS A 7 4.17 -12.42 -17.90
C LYS A 7 3.07 -13.04 -18.77
N LEU A 8 3.37 -14.18 -19.38
CA LEU A 8 2.41 -14.89 -20.24
C LEU A 8 1.24 -15.46 -19.43
N GLU A 9 1.52 -16.03 -18.27
CA GLU A 9 0.50 -16.55 -17.36
C GLU A 9 -0.45 -15.45 -16.89
N LEU A 10 0.09 -14.30 -16.45
CA LEU A 10 -0.72 -13.14 -16.04
C LEU A 10 -1.59 -12.62 -17.19
N LEU A 11 -1.02 -12.48 -18.40
CA LEU A 11 -1.77 -12.04 -19.57
C LEU A 11 -2.93 -13.00 -19.88
N LYS A 12 -2.66 -14.31 -19.84
CA LYS A 12 -3.68 -15.34 -20.07
C LYS A 12 -4.79 -15.26 -19.02
N THR A 13 -4.45 -15.16 -17.74
CA THR A 13 -5.43 -15.02 -16.65
C THR A 13 -6.31 -13.80 -16.83
N ILE A 14 -5.76 -12.67 -17.28
CA ILE A 14 -6.55 -11.45 -17.54
C ILE A 14 -7.49 -11.64 -18.74
N LEU A 15 -6.99 -12.21 -19.85
CA LEU A 15 -7.78 -12.38 -21.08
C LEU A 15 -8.92 -13.39 -20.92
N GLU A 16 -8.74 -14.43 -20.11
CA GLU A 16 -9.74 -15.48 -19.88
C GLU A 16 -10.76 -15.12 -18.78
N ASN A 17 -10.59 -13.99 -18.08
CA ASN A 17 -11.42 -13.62 -16.94
C ASN A 17 -12.45 -12.54 -17.31
N GLU A 18 -13.74 -12.88 -17.19
CA GLU A 18 -14.86 -11.98 -17.50
C GLU A 18 -15.37 -11.18 -16.29
N ASN A 19 -14.81 -11.36 -15.09
CA ASN A 19 -15.22 -10.63 -13.89
C ASN A 19 -14.70 -9.19 -13.95
N SER A 20 -15.60 -8.26 -14.25
CA SER A 20 -15.30 -6.83 -14.38
C SER A 20 -14.66 -6.21 -13.14
N GLU A 21 -15.04 -6.63 -11.93
CA GLU A 21 -14.47 -6.14 -10.67
C GLU A 21 -13.01 -6.59 -10.51
N PHE A 22 -12.69 -7.83 -10.89
CA PHE A 22 -11.32 -8.32 -10.89
C PHE A 22 -10.45 -7.53 -11.88
N ILE A 23 -10.93 -7.38 -13.11
CA ILE A 23 -10.20 -6.65 -14.16
C ILE A 23 -9.95 -5.19 -13.75
N GLN A 24 -10.95 -4.54 -13.16
CA GLN A 24 -10.82 -3.17 -12.68
C GLN A 24 -9.74 -3.04 -11.59
N ARG A 25 -9.72 -3.94 -10.59
CA ARG A 25 -8.70 -3.93 -9.53
C ARG A 25 -7.29 -4.15 -10.07
N VAL A 26 -7.11 -5.05 -11.04
CA VAL A 26 -5.81 -5.27 -11.69
C VAL A 26 -5.38 -4.02 -12.47
N ALA A 27 -6.30 -3.38 -13.19
CA ALA A 27 -6.01 -2.15 -13.93
C ALA A 27 -5.60 -1.01 -13.00
N ASP A 28 -6.28 -0.84 -11.87
CA ASP A 28 -5.96 0.19 -10.88
C ASP A 28 -4.61 -0.09 -10.21
N PHE A 29 -4.32 -1.36 -9.88
CA PHE A 29 -3.02 -1.76 -9.36
C PHE A 29 -1.88 -1.41 -10.33
N VAL A 30 -2.00 -1.74 -11.62
CA VAL A 30 -0.96 -1.45 -12.63
C VAL A 30 -0.80 0.06 -12.85
N LYS A 31 -1.91 0.82 -12.87
CA LYS A 31 -1.85 2.29 -12.95
C LYS A 31 -1.12 2.90 -11.77
N ASN A 32 -1.30 2.33 -10.58
CA ASN A 32 -0.76 2.86 -9.34
C ASN A 32 0.57 2.21 -8.91
N GLU A 33 1.09 1.23 -9.66
CA GLU A 33 2.34 0.52 -9.36
C GLU A 33 3.55 1.48 -9.30
N ASN A 34 3.48 2.60 -10.02
CA ASN A 34 4.49 3.69 -9.98
C ASN A 34 3.93 4.99 -9.40
N ALA A 35 2.74 4.97 -8.79
CA ALA A 35 2.19 6.16 -8.16
C ALA A 35 2.99 6.44 -6.89
N ASP A 36 3.57 7.64 -6.85
CA ASP A 36 4.05 8.25 -5.62
C ASP A 36 2.83 8.38 -4.69
N ILE A 37 2.66 7.41 -3.78
CA ILE A 37 1.53 7.35 -2.83
C ILE A 37 1.31 8.67 -2.10
N TRP A 38 2.37 9.48 -1.99
CA TRP A 38 2.33 10.83 -1.45
C TRP A 38 1.28 11.72 -2.14
N ARG A 39 1.06 11.53 -3.44
CA ARG A 39 0.11 12.30 -4.26
C ARG A 39 -1.35 11.87 -4.05
N ASP A 40 -1.56 10.65 -3.57
CA ASP A 40 -2.90 10.09 -3.33
C ASP A 40 -3.40 10.39 -1.90
N LEU A 41 -2.51 10.81 -1.00
CA LEU A 41 -2.86 11.22 0.36
C LEU A 41 -3.52 12.59 0.38
N THR A 42 -4.57 12.72 1.18
CA THR A 42 -5.19 14.02 1.51
C THR A 42 -4.20 14.93 2.23
N VAL A 43 -4.48 16.24 2.22
CA VAL A 43 -3.66 17.23 2.93
C VAL A 43 -3.55 16.89 4.42
N SER A 44 -4.62 16.34 5.02
CA SER A 44 -4.62 15.93 6.43
C SER A 44 -3.69 14.76 6.69
N GLU A 45 -3.74 13.72 5.86
CA GLU A 45 -2.89 12.53 6.00
C GLU A 45 -1.41 12.89 5.77
N GLN A 46 -1.11 13.73 4.78
CA GLN A 46 0.24 14.25 4.56
C GLN A 46 0.77 15.04 5.78
N ALA A 47 -0.09 15.85 6.41
CA ALA A 47 0.27 16.62 7.59
C ALA A 47 0.52 15.72 8.81
N GLU A 48 -0.29 14.69 9.00
CA GLU A 48 -0.15 13.70 10.07
C GLU A 48 1.17 12.91 9.92
N ILE A 49 1.49 12.45 8.72
CA ILE A 49 2.76 11.76 8.45
C ILE A 49 3.96 12.66 8.73
N LYS A 50 3.94 13.92 8.25
CA LYS A 50 5.01 14.89 8.53
C LYS A 50 5.19 15.13 10.02
N LYS A 51 4.08 15.23 10.77
CA LYS A 51 4.11 15.38 12.22
C LYS A 51 4.74 14.15 12.87
N GLY A 52 4.32 12.95 12.51
CA GLY A 52 4.88 11.70 13.04
C GLY A 52 6.38 11.57 12.78
N ILE A 53 6.86 11.94 11.59
CA ILE A 53 8.30 11.97 11.27
C ILE A 53 9.05 12.92 12.23
N ALA A 54 8.54 14.14 12.41
CA ALA A 54 9.17 15.11 13.30
C ALA A 54 9.16 14.65 14.78
N GLU A 55 8.12 13.95 15.22
CA GLU A 55 8.06 13.31 16.55
C GLU A 55 9.13 12.23 16.70
N LEU A 56 9.28 11.36 15.69
CA LEU A 56 10.31 10.32 15.68
C LEU A 56 11.73 10.91 15.71
N GLU A 57 11.98 11.99 14.98
CA GLU A 57 13.28 12.70 14.99
C GLU A 57 13.60 13.31 16.37
N ARG A 58 12.57 13.74 17.12
CA ARG A 58 12.72 14.19 18.53
C ARG A 58 12.83 13.03 19.52
N GLY A 59 12.76 11.78 19.05
CA GLY A 59 12.81 10.59 19.90
C GLY A 59 11.48 10.27 20.60
N GLU A 60 10.39 10.93 20.21
CA GLU A 60 9.04 10.69 20.72
C GLU A 60 8.49 9.42 20.07
N ARG A 61 9.01 8.27 20.52
CA ARG A 61 8.66 6.95 19.98
C ARG A 61 8.41 5.94 21.09
N VAL A 62 7.53 4.99 20.81
CA VAL A 62 7.30 3.81 21.65
C VAL A 62 7.67 2.56 20.87
N SER A 63 7.99 1.47 21.56
CA SER A 63 8.17 0.19 20.88
C SER A 63 6.83 -0.30 20.32
N TYR A 64 6.89 -0.99 19.19
CA TYR A 64 5.71 -1.56 18.55
C TYR A 64 4.95 -2.52 19.50
N GLU A 65 5.67 -3.33 20.26
CA GLU A 65 5.09 -4.23 21.27
C GLU A 65 4.34 -3.48 22.38
N SER A 66 4.89 -2.36 22.85
CA SER A 66 4.24 -1.51 23.86
C SER A 66 2.97 -0.88 23.31
N PHE A 67 3.00 -0.41 22.05
CA PHE A 67 1.82 0.10 21.37
C PHE A 67 0.73 -0.95 21.24
N LEU A 68 1.06 -2.15 20.75
CA LEU A 68 0.08 -3.24 20.60
C LEU A 68 -0.55 -3.63 21.94
N THR A 69 0.26 -3.75 22.99
CA THR A 69 -0.24 -4.05 24.34
C THR A 69 -1.27 -3.02 24.79
N LYS A 70 -1.03 -1.73 24.51
CA LYS A 70 -1.96 -0.65 24.86
C LYS A 70 -3.28 -0.70 24.08
N ILE A 71 -3.24 -1.11 22.82
CA ILE A 71 -4.43 -1.14 21.94
C ILE A 71 -5.29 -2.39 22.17
N PHE A 72 -4.66 -3.55 22.39
CA PHE A 72 -5.36 -4.83 22.42
C PHE A 72 -5.64 -5.36 23.84
N ASN A 73 -4.95 -4.84 24.85
CA ASN A 73 -5.15 -5.23 26.26
C ASN A 73 -5.62 -4.07 27.15
N GLY A 74 -6.02 -2.94 26.54
CA GLY A 74 -6.48 -1.72 27.21
C GLY A 74 -7.99 -1.59 27.26
#